data_AF-A0A9Q0XKD7-F1
#
_entry.id   AF-A0A9Q0XKD7-F1
#
_cell.length_a   1.000
_cell.length_b   1.000
_cell.length_c   1.000
_cell.angle_alpha   90.00
_cell.angle_beta   90.00
_cell.angle_gamma   90.00
#
_symmetry.space_group_name_H-M   'P 1'
#
loop_
_entity.id
_entity.type
_entity.pdbx_description
1 polymer ?
#
loop_
_entity_poly.entity_id
_entity_poly.type
_entity_poly.pdbx_seq_one_letter_code
_entity_poly.pdbx_strand_id
1 'polypeptide(L)'
;MVCRELPRHQKDPIVKRHQSGEGYRRISKALDIPWSTVQIVIKWRKYGTTVTLPITGHPCKIDEKTRRKLVREAAKRPTATLKELQEYLASTRCVVHVTTFSGILHKSWLWSRVARWKPFSYEEKHLGLTKFCKNTFEISQKYVVKSVTV
;
A
#
# COMPACT_ATOMS: atom_id res chain seq x y z
N MET A 1 -0.36 -27.66 -8.04
CA MET A 1 0.52 -27.38 -9.20
C MET A 1 0.86 -25.90 -9.19
N VAL A 2 2.14 -25.55 -9.00
CA VAL A 2 2.59 -24.15 -9.05
C VAL A 2 2.99 -23.86 -10.49
N CYS A 3 2.18 -23.08 -11.21
CA CYS A 3 2.52 -22.60 -12.55
C CYS A 3 3.59 -21.52 -12.43
N ARG A 4 4.86 -21.92 -12.47
CA ARG A 4 5.99 -21.00 -12.48
C ARG A 4 6.19 -20.48 -13.90
N GLU A 5 6.21 -19.17 -14.06
CA GLU A 5 6.46 -18.55 -15.36
C GLU A 5 7.86 -18.87 -15.88
N LEU A 6 8.01 -19.01 -17.20
CA LEU A 6 9.33 -19.20 -17.82
C LEU A 6 10.18 -17.91 -17.69
N PRO A 7 11.43 -18.01 -17.19
CA PRO A 7 12.34 -16.88 -17.13
C PRO A 7 12.72 -16.37 -18.53
N ARG A 8 13.05 -15.08 -18.65
CA ARG A 8 13.41 -14.41 -19.92
C ARG A 8 14.49 -15.15 -20.70
N HIS A 9 15.57 -15.56 -20.02
CA HIS A 9 16.68 -16.31 -20.61
C HIS A 9 16.25 -17.58 -21.35
N GLN A 10 15.18 -18.26 -20.91
CA GLN A 10 14.67 -19.46 -21.58
C GLN A 10 13.72 -19.14 -22.75
N LYS A 11 13.13 -17.94 -22.75
CA LYS A 11 12.22 -17.50 -23.82
C LYS A 11 12.96 -16.92 -25.03
N ASP A 12 14.07 -16.21 -24.81
CA ASP A 12 14.89 -15.64 -25.87
C ASP A 12 15.41 -16.67 -26.91
N PRO A 13 15.91 -17.87 -26.52
CA PRO A 13 16.29 -18.89 -27.49
C PRO A 13 15.10 -19.48 -28.26
N ILE A 14 13.90 -19.52 -27.67
CA ILE A 14 12.67 -19.93 -28.37
C ILE A 14 12.38 -18.93 -29.50
N VAL A 15 12.45 -17.63 -29.20
CA VAL A 15 12.22 -16.56 -30.17
C VAL A 15 13.26 -16.61 -31.30
N LYS A 16 14.56 -16.75 -30.97
CA LYS A 16 15.64 -16.85 -31.95
C LYS A 16 15.46 -18.04 -32.91
N ARG A 17 15.23 -19.25 -32.38
CA ARG A 17 15.01 -20.46 -33.22
C ARG A 17 13.77 -20.33 -34.10
N HIS A 18 12.71 -19.69 -33.60
CA HIS A 18 11.52 -19.44 -34.38
C HIS A 18 11.77 -18.43 -35.52
N GLN A 19 12.58 -17.38 -35.28
CA GLN A 19 13.01 -16.44 -36.33
C GLN A 19 13.86 -17.13 -37.41
N SER A 20 14.64 -18.16 -37.05
CA SER A 20 15.36 -19.01 -38.00
C SER A 20 14.46 -19.96 -38.82
N GLY A 21 13.14 -19.94 -38.61
CA GLY A 21 12.18 -20.76 -39.35
C GLY A 21 11.98 -22.19 -38.80
N GLU A 22 12.48 -22.50 -37.60
CA GLU A 22 12.24 -23.80 -36.98
C GLU A 22 10.75 -23.97 -36.58
N GLY A 23 10.19 -25.14 -36.87
CA GLY A 23 8.83 -25.49 -36.44
C GLY A 23 8.72 -25.73 -34.93
N TYR A 24 7.53 -25.50 -34.36
CA TYR A 24 7.28 -25.56 -32.91
C TYR A 24 7.72 -26.87 -32.25
N ARG A 25 7.49 -28.01 -32.91
CA ARG A 25 7.82 -29.35 -32.38
C ARG A 25 9.34 -29.57 -32.33
N ARG A 26 10.10 -28.98 -33.25
CA ARG A 26 11.57 -29.05 -33.27
C ARG A 26 12.16 -28.21 -32.13
N ILE A 27 11.64 -27.00 -31.94
CA ILE A 27 12.06 -26.11 -30.84
C ILE A 27 11.77 -26.75 -29.48
N SER A 28 10.58 -27.33 -29.31
CA SER A 28 10.17 -28.03 -28.09
C SER A 28 11.12 -29.17 -27.73
N LYS A 29 11.46 -30.04 -28.69
CA LYS A 29 12.44 -31.13 -28.50
C LYS A 29 13.86 -30.61 -28.22
N ALA A 30 14.29 -29.55 -28.91
CA ALA A 30 15.65 -29.02 -28.78
C ALA A 30 15.90 -28.32 -27.43
N LEU A 31 14.86 -27.75 -26.82
CA LEU A 31 14.95 -27.02 -25.56
C LEU A 31 14.39 -27.79 -24.35
N ASP A 32 13.84 -28.98 -24.58
CA ASP A 32 13.10 -29.79 -23.59
C ASP A 32 11.97 -28.99 -22.89
N ILE A 33 11.27 -28.18 -23.68
CA ILE A 33 10.15 -27.34 -23.20
C ILE A 33 8.85 -27.89 -23.79
N PRO A 34 7.77 -28.01 -23.01
CA PRO A 34 6.49 -28.48 -23.52
C PRO A 34 5.98 -27.59 -24.66
N TRP A 35 5.48 -28.22 -25.72
CA TRP A 35 5.01 -27.55 -26.94
C TRP A 35 3.98 -26.44 -26.69
N SER A 36 3.09 -26.61 -25.69
CA SER A 36 2.10 -25.60 -25.29
C SER A 36 2.76 -24.29 -24.83
N THR A 37 3.90 -24.38 -24.15
CA THR A 37 4.65 -23.22 -23.68
C THR A 37 5.36 -22.51 -24.83
N VAL A 38 5.95 -23.27 -25.76
CA VAL A 38 6.54 -22.72 -26.98
C VAL A 38 5.49 -21.92 -27.76
N GLN A 39 4.26 -22.45 -27.89
CA GLN A 39 3.16 -21.76 -28.55
C GLN A 39 2.76 -20.46 -27.84
N ILE A 40 2.75 -20.44 -26.50
CA ILE A 40 2.47 -19.22 -25.72
C ILE A 40 3.58 -18.18 -25.92
N VAL A 41 4.85 -18.57 -25.87
CA VAL A 41 5.99 -17.66 -26.07
C VAL A 41 5.96 -17.06 -27.48
N ILE A 42 5.61 -17.85 -28.50
CA ILE A 42 5.55 -17.39 -29.89
C ILE A 42 4.43 -16.37 -30.15
N LYS A 43 3.42 -16.27 -29.27
CA LYS A 43 2.46 -15.17 -29.30
C LYS A 43 3.13 -13.79 -29.11
N TRP A 44 4.43 -13.72 -28.82
CA TRP A 44 5.23 -12.48 -28.88
C TRP A 44 5.03 -11.69 -30.19
N ARG A 45 4.82 -12.34 -31.35
CA ARG A 45 4.59 -11.62 -32.63
C ARG A 45 3.40 -10.65 -32.55
N LYS A 46 2.41 -10.92 -31.70
CA LYS A 46 1.24 -10.06 -31.48
C LYS A 46 1.54 -8.87 -30.56
N TYR A 47 2.43 -9.04 -29.57
CA TYR A 47 2.67 -8.07 -28.49
C TYR A 47 4.06 -7.41 -28.53
N GLY A 48 4.96 -7.86 -29.42
CA GLY A 48 6.34 -7.39 -29.53
C GLY A 48 7.24 -7.70 -28.33
N THR A 49 6.74 -8.40 -27.31
CA THR A 49 7.42 -8.55 -26.01
C THR A 49 7.45 -10.01 -25.54
N THR A 50 8.61 -10.44 -25.02
CA THR A 50 8.84 -11.79 -24.45
C THR A 50 8.47 -11.87 -22.96
N VAL A 51 8.39 -10.72 -22.30
CA VAL A 51 7.99 -10.58 -20.90
C VAL A 51 6.48 -10.82 -20.78
N THR A 52 6.09 -11.62 -19.79
CA THR A 52 4.70 -11.83 -19.41
C THR A 52 4.14 -10.50 -18.90
N LEU A 53 3.08 -10.01 -19.54
CA LEU A 53 2.41 -8.79 -19.10
C LEU A 53 1.71 -9.05 -17.76
N PRO A 54 1.70 -8.07 -16.84
CA PRO A 54 0.89 -8.19 -15.64
C PRO A 54 -0.57 -8.37 -16.05
N ILE A 55 -1.25 -9.30 -15.39
CA ILE A 55 -2.68 -9.51 -15.61
C ILE A 55 -3.42 -8.24 -15.17
N THR A 56 -4.25 -7.69 -16.05
CA THR A 56 -5.17 -6.62 -15.66
C THR A 56 -6.15 -7.17 -14.63
N GLY A 57 -6.14 -6.60 -13.43
CA GLY A 57 -7.06 -6.97 -12.37
C GLY A 57 -8.52 -6.60 -12.70
N HIS A 58 -9.43 -6.97 -11.80
CA HIS A 58 -10.85 -6.64 -11.96
C HIS A 58 -11.07 -5.12 -11.89
N PRO A 59 -11.89 -4.53 -12.79
CA PRO A 59 -12.20 -3.11 -12.73
C PRO A 59 -12.91 -2.77 -11.41
N CYS A 60 -12.59 -1.59 -10.86
CA CYS A 60 -13.26 -1.11 -9.67
C CYS A 60 -14.70 -0.69 -9.98
N LYS A 61 -15.63 -0.87 -9.03
CA LYS A 61 -17.04 -0.47 -9.15
C LYS A 61 -17.24 1.05 -9.33
N ILE A 62 -16.27 1.85 -8.89
CA ILE A 62 -16.31 3.32 -8.95
C ILE A 62 -15.47 3.80 -10.13
N ASP A 63 -16.07 4.66 -10.95
CA ASP A 63 -15.37 5.37 -12.02
C ASP A 63 -14.45 6.48 -11.48
N GLU A 64 -13.40 6.78 -12.24
CA GLU A 64 -12.39 7.78 -11.91
C GLU A 64 -12.98 9.19 -11.76
N LYS A 65 -14.03 9.53 -12.52
CA LYS A 65 -14.73 10.80 -12.38
C LYS A 65 -15.44 10.89 -11.03
N THR A 66 -16.12 9.82 -10.63
CA THR A 66 -16.84 9.73 -9.36
C THR A 66 -15.87 9.74 -8.18
N ARG A 67 -14.73 9.04 -8.29
CA ARG A 67 -13.64 9.09 -7.33
C ARG A 67 -13.14 10.51 -7.10
N ARG A 68 -12.87 11.26 -8.17
CA ARG A 68 -12.41 12.66 -8.09
C ARG A 68 -13.44 13.57 -7.42
N LYS A 69 -14.73 13.39 -7.69
CA LYS A 69 -15.80 14.15 -7.02
C LYS A 69 -15.81 13.88 -5.51
N LEU A 70 -15.73 12.61 -5.12
CA LEU A 70 -15.69 12.22 -3.71
C LEU A 70 -14.53 12.88 -2.96
N VAL A 71 -13.32 12.80 -3.52
CA VAL A 71 -12.13 13.39 -2.90
C VAL A 71 -12.28 14.91 -2.76
N ARG A 72 -12.84 15.59 -3.77
CA ARG A 72 -13.10 17.04 -3.70
C ARG A 72 -14.10 17.40 -2.62
N GLU A 73 -15.19 16.65 -2.48
CA GLU A 73 -16.19 16.92 -1.44
C GLU A 73 -15.67 16.64 -0.04
N ALA A 74 -14.92 15.55 0.15
CA ALA A 74 -14.27 15.25 1.42
C ALA A 74 -13.25 16.33 1.83
N ALA A 75 -12.52 16.89 0.86
CA ALA A 75 -11.60 18.00 1.11
C ALA A 75 -12.32 19.31 1.46
N LYS A 76 -13.48 19.58 0.85
CA LYS A 76 -14.31 20.75 1.18
C LYS A 76 -14.94 20.66 2.56
N ARG A 77 -15.38 19.45 2.94
CA ARG A 77 -16.09 19.19 4.20
C ARG A 77 -15.31 18.16 5.03
N PRO A 78 -14.22 18.58 5.71
CA PRO A 78 -13.34 17.65 6.42
C PRO A 78 -14.02 16.96 7.62
N THR A 79 -15.12 17.52 8.14
CA THR A 79 -15.90 16.96 9.26
C THR A 79 -17.03 16.05 8.81
N ALA A 80 -17.26 15.88 7.51
CA ALA A 80 -18.35 15.05 7.00
C ALA A 80 -18.14 13.57 7.36
N THR A 81 -19.21 12.89 7.75
CA THR A 81 -19.14 11.45 8.04
C THR A 81 -19.10 10.64 6.74
N LEU A 82 -18.61 9.39 6.82
CA LEU A 82 -18.57 8.49 5.66
C LEU A 82 -19.97 8.19 5.09
N LYS A 83 -21.00 8.19 5.94
CA LYS A 83 -22.40 7.97 5.54
C LYS A 83 -22.94 9.16 4.74
N GLU A 84 -22.68 10.38 5.18
CA GLU A 84 -23.05 11.60 4.45
C GLU A 84 -22.40 11.65 3.05
N LEU A 85 -21.12 11.25 2.96
CA LEU A 85 -20.43 11.15 1.67
C LEU A 85 -21.02 10.04 0.77
N GLN A 86 -21.52 8.96 1.37
CA GLN A 86 -22.21 7.89 0.64
C GLN A 86 -23.56 8.37 0.10
N GLU A 87 -24.35 9.09 0.89
CA GLU A 87 -25.61 9.70 0.46
C GLU A 87 -25.39 10.72 -0.67
N TYR A 88 -24.35 11.54 -0.55
CA TYR A 88 -23.94 12.47 -1.61
C TYR A 88 -23.66 11.73 -2.93
N LEU A 89 -22.94 10.60 -2.92
CA LEU A 89 -22.69 9.82 -4.14
C LEU A 89 -23.89 8.99 -4.62
N ALA A 90 -24.80 8.59 -3.71
CA ALA A 90 -26.02 7.91 -4.09
C ALA A 90 -26.88 8.79 -5.02
N SER A 91 -26.92 10.10 -4.77
CA SER A 91 -27.54 11.08 -5.67
C SER A 91 -26.90 11.10 -7.07
N THR A 92 -25.62 10.74 -7.16
CA THR A 92 -24.82 10.70 -8.40
C THR A 92 -24.88 9.31 -9.08
N ARG A 93 -25.79 8.43 -8.66
CA ARG A 93 -26.08 7.08 -9.22
C ARG A 93 -25.04 5.99 -8.92
N CYS A 94 -24.26 6.10 -7.84
CA CYS A 94 -23.34 5.05 -7.42
C CYS A 94 -23.63 4.56 -6.00
N VAL A 95 -24.07 3.31 -5.86
CA VAL A 95 -24.31 2.65 -4.56
C VAL A 95 -23.11 1.76 -4.21
N VAL A 96 -22.35 2.18 -3.20
CA VAL A 96 -21.13 1.51 -2.76
C VAL A 96 -21.12 1.43 -1.23
N HIS A 97 -20.52 0.38 -0.69
CA HIS A 97 -20.40 0.19 0.75
C HIS A 97 -19.40 1.17 1.39
N VAL A 98 -19.65 1.58 2.64
CA VAL A 98 -18.82 2.52 3.42
C VAL A 98 -17.33 2.15 3.47
N THR A 99 -16.99 0.85 3.48
CA THR A 99 -15.59 0.41 3.50
C THR A 99 -14.84 0.78 2.22
N THR A 100 -15.53 0.74 1.07
CA THR A 100 -14.95 1.16 -0.20
C THR A 100 -14.69 2.66 -0.22
N PHE A 101 -15.57 3.48 0.39
CA PHE A 101 -15.34 4.91 0.55
C PHE A 101 -14.09 5.18 1.40
N SER A 102 -14.01 4.54 2.57
CA SER A 102 -12.85 4.64 3.45
C SER A 102 -11.56 4.24 2.72
N GLY A 103 -11.58 3.12 1.99
CA GLY A 103 -10.43 2.67 1.20
C GLY A 103 -10.01 3.65 0.10
N ILE A 104 -10.97 4.32 -0.56
CA ILE A 104 -10.67 5.34 -1.57
C ILE A 104 -10.05 6.58 -0.92
N LEU A 105 -10.59 7.05 0.20
CA LEU A 105 -10.07 8.22 0.91
C LEU A 105 -8.66 7.95 1.46
N HIS A 106 -8.42 6.75 1.97
CA HIS A 106 -7.09 6.32 2.42
C HIS A 106 -6.07 6.30 1.27
N LYS A 107 -6.46 5.82 0.08
CA LYS A 107 -5.61 5.87 -1.13
C LYS A 107 -5.32 7.30 -1.59
N SER A 108 -6.20 8.25 -1.27
CA SER A 108 -6.01 9.68 -1.54
C SER A 108 -5.40 10.46 -0.37
N TRP A 109 -4.78 9.79 0.61
CA TRP A 109 -4.13 10.41 1.77
C TRP A 109 -5.07 11.21 2.70
N LEU A 110 -6.39 10.98 2.60
CA LEU A 110 -7.39 11.57 3.48
C LEU A 110 -7.70 10.57 4.59
N TRP A 111 -6.84 10.55 5.61
CA TRP A 111 -7.06 9.73 6.79
C TRP A 111 -7.97 10.44 7.79
N SER A 112 -8.79 9.65 8.49
CA SER A 112 -9.62 10.15 9.59
C SER A 112 -8.78 10.60 10.79
N ARG A 113 -7.55 10.09 10.91
CA ARG A 113 -6.62 10.40 12.00
C ARG A 113 -5.34 10.96 11.42
N VAL A 114 -4.89 12.10 11.95
CA VAL A 114 -3.62 12.73 11.58
C VAL A 114 -2.81 12.92 12.87
N ALA A 115 -1.56 12.47 12.87
CA ALA A 115 -0.66 12.72 13.99
C ALA A 115 -0.42 14.23 14.10
N ARG A 116 -0.80 14.83 15.23
CA ARG A 116 -0.46 16.22 15.54
C ARG A 116 0.95 16.26 16.11
N TRP A 117 1.79 17.14 15.57
CA TRP A 117 3.03 17.51 16.26
C TRP A 117 2.68 18.02 17.65
N LYS A 118 3.35 17.45 18.66
CA LYS A 118 3.16 17.86 20.05
C LYS A 118 3.69 19.29 20.19
N PRO A 119 2.86 20.29 20.53
CA PRO A 119 3.37 21.63 20.78
C PRO A 119 4.38 21.54 21.93
N PHE A 120 5.62 21.91 21.63
CA PHE A 120 6.78 21.78 22.50
C PHE A 120 6.49 22.34 23.90
N SER A 121 6.35 21.45 24.87
CA SER A 121 6.20 21.73 26.30
C SER A 121 6.99 20.68 27.09
N TYR A 122 8.17 20.32 26.58
CA TYR A 122 9.06 19.32 27.16
C TYR A 122 9.97 19.94 28.24
N GLU A 123 10.48 21.16 28.01
CA GLU A 123 11.34 21.91 28.93
C GLU A 123 10.65 22.22 30.28
N GLU A 124 9.46 22.82 30.27
CA GLU A 124 8.73 23.20 31.51
C GLU A 124 8.34 21.99 32.37
N LYS A 125 7.97 20.88 31.72
CA LYS A 125 7.58 19.63 32.42
C LYS A 125 8.79 18.88 32.98
N HIS A 126 9.94 18.91 32.28
CA HIS A 126 11.20 18.37 32.80
C HIS A 126 11.70 19.14 34.01
N LEU A 127 11.63 20.47 33.97
CA LEU A 127 12.04 21.30 35.11
C LEU A 127 11.19 21.03 36.35
N GLY A 128 9.87 20.86 36.17
CA GLY A 128 8.95 20.49 37.25
C GLY A 128 9.24 19.12 37.86
N LEU A 129 9.47 18.11 37.02
CA LEU A 129 9.84 16.76 37.47
C LEU A 129 11.21 16.76 38.16
N THR A 130 12.19 17.50 37.62
CA THR A 130 13.54 17.59 38.20
C THR A 130 13.51 18.35 39.54
N LYS A 131 12.72 19.42 39.66
CA LYS A 131 12.47 20.11 40.94
C LYS A 131 11.81 19.18 41.95
N PHE A 132 10.81 18.40 41.53
CA PHE A 132 10.14 17.44 42.41
C PHE A 132 11.11 16.37 42.94
N CYS A 133 11.94 15.78 42.07
CA CYS A 133 12.96 14.80 42.46
C CYS A 133 14.04 15.38 43.38
N LYS A 134 14.46 16.63 43.17
CA LYS A 134 15.41 17.31 44.07
C LYS A 134 14.80 17.54 45.45
N ASN A 135 13.56 18.01 45.51
CA ASN A 135 12.84 18.24 46.77
C ASN A 135 12.64 16.93 47.55
N THR A 136 12.23 15.83 46.90
CA THR A 136 12.06 14.55 47.60
C THR A 136 13.39 13.96 48.11
N PHE A 137 14.49 14.18 47.39
CA PHE A 137 15.84 13.79 47.83
C PHE A 137 16.31 14.59 49.05
N GLU A 138 16.12 15.92 49.06
CA GLU A 138 16.44 16.78 50.21
C GLU A 138 15.59 16.46 51.44
N ILE A 139 14.29 16.22 51.24
CA ILE A 139 13.36 15.79 52.28
C ILE A 139 13.85 14.46 52.88
N SER A 140 14.22 13.48 52.05
CA SER A 140 14.75 12.18 52.50
C SER A 140 16.03 12.34 53.34
N GLN A 141 17.00 13.16 52.89
CA GLN A 141 18.20 13.45 53.68
C GLN A 141 17.87 14.06 55.04
N LYS A 142 16.95 15.02 55.08
CA LYS A 142 16.54 15.73 56.32
C LYS A 142 15.91 14.81 57.38
N TYR A 143 15.27 13.71 56.97
CA TYR A 143 14.72 12.71 57.90
C TYR A 143 15.72 11.61 58.26
N VAL A 144 16.71 11.32 57.40
CA VAL A 144 17.81 10.37 57.70
C VAL A 144 18.82 10.95 58.70
N VAL A 145 19.06 12.28 58.71
CA VAL A 145 19.97 12.90 59.71
C VAL A 145 19.31 13.06 61.09
N LYS A 146 17.97 13.01 61.19
CA LYS A 146 17.23 13.15 62.46
C LYS A 146 17.09 11.86 63.27
N SER A 147 17.38 10.70 62.69
CA SER A 147 17.31 9.39 63.34
C SER A 147 18.65 8.91 63.92
N VAL A 148 19.71 9.73 63.84
CA VAL A 148 21.03 9.43 64.40
C VAL A 148 21.50 10.58 65.30
N THR A 149 20.87 10.72 66.47
CA THR A 149 21.52 11.30 67.65
C THR A 149 20.86 10.69 68.88
N VAL A 150 21.69 9.97 69.65
CA VAL A 150 21.41 9.44 70.99
C VAL A 150 21.12 10.57 71.95
#